data_AF-A0A7J2X3L0-F1
#
_entry.id   AF-A0A7J2X3L0-F1
#
_cell.length_a   1.000
_cell.length_b   1.000
_cell.length_c   1.000
_cell.angle_alpha   90.00
_cell.angle_beta   90.00
_cell.angle_gamma   90.00
#
_symmetry.space_group_name_H-M   'P 1'
#
loop_
_entity.id
_entity.type
_entity.pdbx_description
1 polymer ?
#
loop_
_entity_poly.entity_id
_entity_poly.type
_entity_poly.pdbx_seq_one_letter_code
_entity_poly.pdbx_strand_id
1 'polypeptide(L)'
;MPEKLPLLSVKILPSVEKVEPYIVQLIHQYSKTEILKDGEGRLRALTGGASIKLGGSDEDPLNNIKVTSILGGFYIEFDTKLGLERILKEHK
;
A
#
# COMPACT_ATOMS: atom_id res chain seq x y z
N MET A 1 1.88 3.34 -16.54
CA MET A 1 1.08 3.39 -15.29
C MET A 1 0.01 4.45 -15.43
N PRO A 2 -1.17 4.30 -14.81
CA PRO A 2 -2.13 5.40 -14.71
C PRO A 2 -1.46 6.60 -14.01
N GLU A 3 -1.86 7.82 -14.38
CA GLU A 3 -1.30 9.06 -13.83
C GLU A 3 -1.51 9.16 -12.30
N LYS A 4 -2.52 8.46 -11.79
CA LYS A 4 -2.83 8.29 -10.37
C LYS A 4 -3.12 6.82 -10.10
N LEU A 5 -2.37 6.21 -9.20
CA LEU A 5 -2.64 4.87 -8.70
C LEU A 5 -3.68 4.97 -7.57
N PRO A 6 -4.84 4.29 -7.68
CA PRO A 6 -5.82 4.28 -6.61
C PRO A 6 -5.29 3.47 -5.42
N LEU A 7 -5.46 4.03 -4.22
CA LEU A 7 -5.11 3.40 -2.95
C LEU A 7 -6.36 3.33 -2.09
N LEU A 8 -6.62 2.15 -1.52
CA LEU A 8 -7.73 1.96 -0.59
C LEU A 8 -7.16 1.72 0.81
N SER A 9 -7.65 2.49 1.78
CA SER A 9 -7.34 2.29 3.19
C SER A 9 -8.63 2.18 4.01
N VAL A 10 -8.59 1.35 5.04
CA VAL A 10 -9.65 1.26 6.04
C VAL A 10 -9.18 1.99 7.28
N LYS A 11 -9.92 3.02 7.68
CA LYS A 11 -9.70 3.76 8.93
C LYS A 11 -10.72 3.33 9.96
N ILE A 12 -10.24 2.85 11.10
CA ILE A 12 -11.05 2.47 12.25
C ILE A 12 -10.67 3.38 13.41
N LEU A 13 -11.63 4.15 13.92
CA LEU A 13 -11.46 4.94 15.14
C LEU A 13 -12.25 4.27 16.27
N PRO A 14 -11.59 3.89 17.37
CA PRO A 14 -12.29 3.29 18.51
C PRO A 14 -13.19 4.33 19.19
N SER A 15 -14.28 3.85 19.78
CA SER A 15 -15.06 4.68 20.72
C SER A 15 -14.30 4.84 22.03
N VAL A 16 -14.43 6.00 22.68
CA VAL A 16 -13.91 6.22 24.04
C VAL A 16 -14.78 5.50 25.08
N GLU A 17 -16.07 5.31 24.79
CA GLU A 17 -17.07 4.84 25.76
C GLU A 17 -17.55 3.41 25.53
N LYS A 18 -17.28 2.83 24.35
CA LYS A 18 -17.77 1.51 23.95
C LYS A 18 -16.66 0.67 23.33
N VAL A 19 -16.82 -0.65 23.38
CA VAL A 19 -15.92 -1.61 22.73
C VAL A 19 -16.03 -1.55 21.20
N GLU A 20 -17.18 -1.08 20.68
CA GLU A 20 -17.42 -0.96 19.24
C GLU A 20 -16.68 0.25 18.61
N PRO A 21 -16.22 0.12 17.35
CA PRO A 21 -15.60 1.23 16.65
C PRO A 21 -16.62 2.34 16.38
N TYR A 22 -16.26 3.58 16.72
CA TYR A 22 -17.10 4.76 16.52
C TYR A 22 -17.17 5.19 15.05
N ILE A 23 -16.09 4.98 14.30
CA ILE A 23 -16.02 5.29 12.88
C ILE A 23 -15.28 4.17 12.16
N VAL A 24 -15.90 3.62 11.11
CA VAL A 24 -15.25 2.73 10.15
C VAL A 24 -15.42 3.33 8.75
N GLN A 25 -14.32 3.80 8.17
CA GLN A 25 -14.29 4.46 6.86
C GLN A 25 -13.47 3.66 5.86
N LEU A 26 -14.05 3.39 4.69
CA LEU A 26 -13.28 3.02 3.50
C LEU A 26 -12.88 4.30 2.77
N ILE A 27 -11.58 4.55 2.69
CA ILE A 27 -11.01 5.78 2.14
C ILE A 27 -10.37 5.48 0.80
N HIS A 28 -10.71 6.29 -0.21
CA HIS A 28 -10.02 6.33 -1.49
C HIS A 28 -8.98 7.44 -1.49
N GLN A 29 -7.73 7.01 -1.61
CA GLN A 29 -6.55 7.84 -1.76
C GLN A 29 -5.98 7.63 -3.17
N TYR A 30 -5.07 8.51 -3.57
CA TYR A 30 -4.28 8.30 -4.77
C TYR A 30 -2.81 8.55 -4.50
N SER A 31 -1.97 7.83 -5.22
CA SER A 31 -0.56 8.16 -5.39
C SER A 31 -0.34 8.64 -6.82
N LYS A 32 0.32 9.79 -6.97
CA LYS A 32 0.90 10.21 -8.25
C LYS A 32 2.40 9.97 -8.18
N THR A 33 2.89 9.06 -9.00
CA THR A 33 4.26 8.55 -8.97
C THR A 33 5.02 8.98 -10.21
N GLU A 34 6.24 9.49 -10.03
CA GLU A 34 7.19 9.77 -11.10
C GLU A 34 8.45 8.92 -10.88
N ILE A 35 8.73 7.99 -11.80
CA ILE A 35 9.92 7.12 -11.72
C ILE A 35 11.15 7.95 -12.06
N LEU A 36 12.15 7.89 -11.19
CA LEU A 36 13.39 8.64 -11.34
C LEU A 36 14.19 8.14 -12.55
N LYS A 37 15.02 9.02 -13.09
CA LYS A 37 15.97 8.69 -14.16
C LYS A 37 17.41 8.66 -13.65
N ASP A 38 18.26 7.86 -14.26
CA ASP A 38 19.70 7.89 -14.04
C ASP A 38 20.38 9.03 -14.82
N GLY A 39 21.71 9.14 -14.71
CA GLY A 39 22.49 10.17 -15.42
C GLY A 39 22.49 10.02 -16.94
N GLU A 40 22.01 8.89 -17.48
CA GLU A 40 21.86 8.62 -18.91
C GLU A 40 20.39 8.78 -19.38
N GLY A 41 19.49 9.18 -18.48
CA GLY A 41 18.08 9.39 -18.78
C GLY A 41 17.23 8.11 -18.80
N ARG A 42 17.78 6.95 -18.41
CA ARG A 42 17.02 5.69 -18.30
C ARG A 42 16.23 5.67 -16.99
N LEU A 43 15.08 5.00 -17.00
CA LEU A 43 14.29 4.83 -15.78
C LEU A 43 15.06 3.98 -14.77
N ARG A 44 15.09 4.41 -13.51
CA ARG A 44 15.61 3.65 -12.38
C ARG A 44 14.61 2.59 -11.93
N ALA A 45 14.33 1.66 -12.84
CA ALA A 45 13.44 0.55 -12.64
C ALA A 45 14.08 -0.74 -13.18
N LEU A 46 14.11 -1.77 -12.35
CA LEU A 46 14.69 -3.07 -12.67
C LEU A 46 13.69 -4.17 -12.37
N THR A 47 13.74 -5.26 -13.12
CA THR A 47 12.95 -6.47 -12.89
C THR A 47 13.85 -7.69 -12.83
N GLY A 48 13.46 -8.72 -12.10
CA GLY A 48 14.27 -9.93 -11.97
C GLY A 48 13.63 -11.01 -11.12
N GLY A 49 14.38 -12.10 -10.93
CA GLY A 49 14.01 -13.18 -10.01
C GLY A 49 13.96 -12.68 -8.57
N ALA A 50 13.01 -13.18 -7.79
CA ALA A 50 12.82 -12.80 -6.40
C ALA A 50 12.56 -14.02 -5.51
N SER A 51 12.94 -13.89 -4.24
CA SER A 51 12.59 -14.81 -3.16
C SER A 51 12.09 -14.00 -1.98
N ILE A 52 11.13 -14.53 -1.23
CA ILE A 52 10.60 -13.88 -0.03
C ILE A 52 10.53 -14.87 1.11
N LYS A 53 10.92 -14.42 2.30
CA LYS A 53 10.70 -15.11 3.55
C LYS A 53 9.94 -14.16 4.48
N LEU A 54 8.74 -14.54 4.87
CA LEU A 54 7.96 -13.80 5.84
C LEU A 54 8.31 -14.28 7.25
N GLY A 55 8.50 -13.33 8.16
CA GLY A 55 8.63 -13.59 9.59
C GLY A 55 7.75 -12.61 10.33
N GLY A 56 6.80 -13.14 11.09
CA GLY A 56 5.88 -12.36 11.93
C GLY A 56 5.96 -12.76 13.40
N SER A 57 5.19 -12.03 14.21
CA SER A 57 4.92 -12.30 15.64
C SER A 57 3.41 -12.43 15.89
N ASP A 58 3.01 -12.49 17.16
CA ASP A 58 1.59 -12.47 17.53
C ASP A 58 0.96 -11.08 17.27
N GLU A 59 1.73 -10.00 17.43
CA GLU A 59 1.32 -8.62 17.13
C GLU A 59 1.47 -8.27 15.65
N ASP A 60 2.39 -8.92 14.94
CA ASP A 60 2.60 -8.78 13.50
C ASP A 60 2.31 -10.10 12.78
N PRO A 61 1.04 -10.38 12.43
CA PRO A 61 0.60 -11.70 11.97
C PRO A 61 0.99 -12.01 10.52
N LEU A 62 2.12 -11.50 10.01
CA LEU A 62 2.63 -11.80 8.67
C LEU A 62 2.79 -13.31 8.41
N ASN A 63 3.00 -14.11 9.46
CA ASN A 63 3.04 -15.57 9.36
C ASN A 63 1.70 -16.19 8.89
N ASN A 64 0.58 -15.47 9.04
CA ASN A 64 -0.73 -15.94 8.56
C ASN A 64 -0.87 -15.82 7.03
N ILE A 65 0.02 -15.09 6.37
CA ILE A 65 0.01 -14.93 4.92
C ILE A 65 0.75 -16.11 4.28
N LYS A 66 0.00 -17.01 3.64
CA LYS A 66 0.57 -18.13 2.89
C LYS A 66 1.04 -17.67 1.52
N VAL A 67 2.35 -17.64 1.29
CA VAL A 67 2.93 -17.42 -0.04
C VAL A 67 2.75 -18.68 -0.88
N THR A 68 1.95 -18.59 -1.94
CA THR A 68 1.69 -19.71 -2.86
C THR A 68 2.66 -19.72 -4.04
N SER A 69 3.03 -18.54 -4.54
CA SER A 69 3.91 -18.36 -5.70
C SER A 69 4.46 -16.94 -5.75
N ILE A 70 5.69 -16.77 -6.23
CA ILE A 70 6.28 -15.47 -6.55
C ILE A 70 6.10 -15.21 -8.04
N LEU A 71 5.41 -14.13 -8.41
CA LEU A 71 5.14 -13.79 -9.81
C LEU A 71 6.26 -12.97 -10.46
N GLY A 72 7.07 -12.27 -9.65
CA GLY A 72 8.21 -11.48 -10.12
C GLY A 72 8.72 -10.52 -9.06
N GLY A 73 9.95 -10.03 -9.25
CA GLY A 73 10.55 -8.96 -8.44
C GLY A 73 10.72 -7.69 -9.25
N PHE A 74 10.46 -6.55 -8.62
CA PHE A 74 10.75 -5.23 -9.18
C PHE A 74 11.46 -4.35 -8.15
N TYR A 75 12.39 -3.54 -8.64
CA TYR A 75 13.03 -2.47 -7.89
C TYR A 75 12.76 -1.16 -8.65
N ILE A 76 12.25 -0.14 -7.96
CA ILE A 76 11.87 1.13 -8.58
C ILE A 76 12.26 2.27 -7.63
N GLU A 77 12.97 3.27 -8.14
CA GLU A 77 13.17 4.55 -7.46
C GLU A 77 12.20 5.60 -8.04
N PHE A 78 11.46 6.29 -7.19
CA PHE A 78 10.41 7.22 -7.62
C PHE A 78 10.16 8.34 -6.62
N ASP A 79 9.73 9.48 -7.12
CA ASP A 79 9.07 10.53 -6.33
C ASP A 79 7.56 10.24 -6.28
N THR A 80 6.94 10.45 -5.13
CA THR A 80 5.50 10.22 -4.94
C THR A 80 4.82 11.37 -4.24
N LYS A 81 3.67 11.78 -4.78
CA LYS A 81 2.71 12.64 -4.10
C LYS A 81 1.51 11.81 -3.68
N LEU A 82 1.26 11.77 -2.37
CA LEU A 82 0.06 11.18 -1.81
C LEU A 82 -1.04 12.22 -1.70
N GLY A 83 -2.27 11.81 -2.05
CA GLY A 83 -3.45 12.65 -1.94
C GLY A 83 -4.65 11.87 -1.44
N LEU A 84 -5.56 12.58 -0.77
CA LEU A 84 -6.88 12.08 -0.42
C LEU A 84 -7.84 12.41 -1.56
N GLU A 85 -8.65 11.45 -1.99
CA GLU A 85 -9.70 11.73 -2.96
C GLU A 85 -11.05 11.88 -2.28
N ARG A 86 -11.51 10.83 -1.57
CA ARG A 86 -12.81 10.85 -0.87
C ARG A 86 -12.95 9.68 0.11
N ILE A 87 -13.90 9.79 1.04
CA ILE A 87 -14.44 8.65 1.79
C ILE A 87 -15.49 7.97 0.90
N LEU A 88 -15.36 6.65 0.68
CA LEU A 88 -16.26 5.86 -0.15
C LEU A 88 -17.45 5.30 0.63
N LYS A 89 -17.22 4.93 1.89
CA LYS A 89 -18.24 4.37 2.78
C LYS A 89 -17.88 4.70 4.22
N GLU A 90 -18.86 5.07 5.03
CA GLU A 90 -18.73 5.32 6.46
C GLU A 90 -19.80 4.52 7.20
N HIS A 91 -19.41 3.80 8.25
CA HIS A 91 -20.32 3.26 9.25
C HIS A 91 -20.03 3.93 10.59
N LYS A 92 -21.09 4.30 11.27
CA LYS A 92 -21.11 4.89 12.61
C LYS A 92 -21.76 3.90 13.58
#